data_AF-Q9BKP7-F1
#
_entry.id   AF-Q9BKP7-F1
#
_cell.length_a   1.000
_cell.length_b   1.000
_cell.length_c   1.000
_cell.angle_alpha   90.00
_cell.angle_beta   90.00
_cell.angle_gamma   90.00
#
_symmetry.space_group_name_H-M   'P 1'
#
loop_
_entity.id
_entity.type
_entity.pdbx_description
1 polymer ?
#
loop_
_entity_poly.entity_id
_entity_poly.type
_entity_poly.pdbx_seq_one_letter_code
_entity_poly.pdbx_strand_id
1 'polypeptide(L)'
;MNNFTMPDPQYFLFAARRDQGQLILVNPKSGQRFLMNEELLRRDYRVQLGDFLKCRTNRARELYEISQTKHTADISTVINGDEAIVVNLKVNLISQNGLLLFQCPLFDDIRCWPVIQTGRYVITMRLLNTSREMIPGKIVHFEAVDIAAQAPNERFVNSGQKVGSGFSTTAKKPEPIVGTGFSSASRTESPKPNSTVVGKGFQRPQTPKQNTKVVGSGFPSPQKQVTPANNNKVAGSGFPKPPKKEEKIVGTGFQPSKKDKNSEKPGQIVGEGFTTSQTKEEKQRAVVTSIDEKRPGLYYLWNLDSKTEGLFKTTKYVLALGHHFEGTFQKQEDGRCVCKEYKGPITELLHGGINDKEKLFLTVKITKFTPAGVNQKFSTGTAKYIGELLEGSTDETKLTAGCIGKTVKIERRGVGEKDYVWMVTKIL
;
A
#
# COMPACT_ATOMS: atom_id res chain seq x y z
N MET A 1 7.68 1.73 35.03
CA MET A 1 6.84 0.75 34.28
C MET A 1 6.32 1.46 33.04
N ASN A 2 6.90 1.20 31.87
CA ASN A 2 6.37 1.73 30.61
C ASN A 2 5.21 0.84 30.19
N ASN A 3 3.98 1.32 30.36
CA ASN A 3 2.80 0.70 29.76
C ASN A 3 2.90 0.85 28.24
N PHE A 4 3.45 -0.16 27.56
CA PHE A 4 3.31 -0.32 26.12
C PHE A 4 1.85 -0.63 25.81
N THR A 5 1.04 0.41 25.59
CA THR A 5 -0.25 0.26 24.89
C THR A 5 0.05 -0.01 23.43
N MET A 6 -0.33 -1.19 22.94
CA MET A 6 -0.30 -1.49 21.50
C MET A 6 -1.11 -0.42 20.76
N PRO A 7 -0.63 0.08 19.61
CA PRO A 7 -1.38 1.04 18.81
C PRO A 7 -2.70 0.41 18.36
N ASP A 8 -3.76 1.20 18.39
CA ASP A 8 -5.08 0.78 17.92
C ASP A 8 -5.03 0.34 16.44
N PRO A 9 -5.72 -0.74 16.05
CA PRO A 9 -5.66 -1.25 14.70
C PRO A 9 -6.21 -0.23 13.70
N GLN A 10 -5.51 -0.04 12.59
CA GLN A 10 -5.97 0.76 11.47
C GLN A 10 -6.65 -0.12 10.43
N TYR A 11 -7.76 0.38 9.90
CA TYR A 11 -8.56 -0.27 8.87
C TYR A 11 -8.57 0.56 7.59
N PHE A 12 -8.67 -0.15 6.47
CA PHE A 12 -9.12 0.37 5.20
C PHE A 12 -10.52 -0.21 4.95
N LEU A 13 -11.51 0.66 4.81
CA LEU A 13 -12.90 0.25 4.64
C LEU A 13 -13.43 0.77 3.30
N PHE A 14 -14.42 0.05 2.78
CA PHE A 14 -15.24 0.42 1.64
C PHE A 14 -16.65 0.74 2.13
N ALA A 15 -17.17 1.91 1.80
CA ALA A 15 -18.52 2.32 2.10
C ALA A 15 -19.49 1.67 1.11
N ALA A 16 -20.07 0.54 1.51
CA ALA A 16 -21.04 -0.20 0.73
C ALA A 16 -22.43 -0.09 1.35
N ARG A 17 -23.46 -0.42 0.56
CA ARG A 17 -24.82 -0.62 1.04
C ARG A 17 -25.48 -1.69 0.19
N ARG A 18 -26.31 -2.50 0.83
CA ARG A 18 -27.12 -3.54 0.18
C ARG A 18 -28.44 -3.81 0.91
N ASP A 19 -28.83 -2.90 1.78
CA ASP A 19 -30.13 -2.89 2.43
C ASP A 19 -30.51 -1.43 2.76
N GLN A 20 -31.81 -1.15 2.87
CA GLN A 20 -32.32 0.19 3.12
C GLN A 20 -32.03 0.60 4.57
N GLY A 21 -31.26 1.67 4.74
CA GLY A 21 -31.08 2.32 6.03
C GLY A 21 -29.64 2.76 6.27
N GLN A 22 -28.81 1.85 6.76
CA GLN A 22 -27.47 2.19 7.24
C GLN A 22 -26.40 2.01 6.15
N LEU A 23 -25.34 2.81 6.23
CA LEU A 23 -24.16 2.59 5.41
C LEU A 23 -23.32 1.50 6.07
N ILE A 24 -22.91 0.51 5.29
CA ILE A 24 -22.09 -0.60 5.74
C ILE A 24 -20.65 -0.28 5.36
N LEU A 25 -19.82 0.06 6.34
CA LEU A 25 -18.38 0.13 6.12
C LEU A 25 -17.82 -1.29 6.21
N VAL A 26 -17.33 -1.83 5.11
CA VAL A 26 -16.79 -3.18 5.05
C VAL A 26 -15.28 -3.17 4.92
N ASN A 27 -14.56 -3.99 5.69
CA ASN A 27 -13.15 -4.26 5.44
C ASN A 27 -13.05 -5.15 4.19
N PRO A 28 -12.43 -4.68 3.08
CA PRO A 28 -12.31 -5.45 1.85
C PRO A 28 -11.68 -6.83 2.02
N LYS A 29 -10.76 -7.01 2.97
CA LYS A 29 -9.97 -8.21 3.16
C LYS A 29 -10.53 -9.22 4.15
N SER A 30 -11.18 -8.76 5.22
CA SER A 30 -11.77 -9.65 6.22
C SER A 30 -13.28 -9.75 6.11
N GLY A 31 -13.91 -8.91 5.28
CA GLY A 31 -15.36 -8.78 5.20
C GLY A 31 -16.04 -8.26 6.46
N GLN A 32 -15.26 -7.82 7.46
CA GLN A 32 -15.78 -7.26 8.70
C GLN A 32 -16.65 -6.03 8.39
N ARG A 33 -17.86 -5.98 8.96
CA ARG A 33 -18.86 -4.94 8.69
C ARG A 33 -19.02 -4.04 9.90
N PHE A 34 -19.11 -2.75 9.66
CA PHE A 34 -19.46 -1.73 10.63
C PHE A 34 -20.69 -0.98 10.12
N LEU A 35 -21.76 -1.03 10.90
CA LEU A 35 -23.00 -0.32 10.58
C LEU A 35 -22.90 1.10 11.12
N MET A 36 -23.08 2.09 10.24
CA MET A 36 -23.01 3.50 10.62
C MET A 36 -24.16 4.30 10.01
N ASN A 37 -24.57 5.34 10.71
CA ASN A 37 -25.53 6.30 10.20
C ASN A 37 -24.89 7.09 9.04
N GLU A 38 -25.52 7.04 7.86
CA GLU A 38 -24.98 7.67 6.65
C GLU A 38 -24.93 9.20 6.77
N GLU A 39 -25.95 9.82 7.38
CA GLU A 39 -25.98 11.28 7.56
C GLU A 39 -24.82 11.74 8.43
N LEU A 40 -24.50 11.00 9.49
CA LEU A 40 -23.35 11.27 10.36
C LEU A 40 -22.03 11.13 9.58
N LEU A 41 -21.87 10.07 8.79
CA LEU A 41 -20.68 9.87 7.95
C LEU A 41 -20.49 10.99 6.93
N ARG A 42 -21.58 11.40 6.28
CA ARG A 42 -21.58 12.48 5.29
C ARG A 42 -21.28 13.83 5.91
N ARG A 43 -21.92 14.15 7.04
CA ARG A 43 -21.79 15.44 7.74
C ARG A 43 -20.41 15.59 8.39
N ASP A 44 -19.97 14.59 9.14
CA ASP A 44 -18.79 14.73 10.02
C ASP A 44 -17.49 14.30 9.32
N TYR A 45 -17.56 13.36 8.37
CA TYR A 45 -16.36 12.77 7.74
C TYR A 45 -16.33 12.91 6.22
N ARG A 46 -17.37 13.50 5.60
CA ARG A 46 -17.52 13.62 4.14
C ARG A 46 -17.46 12.29 3.40
N VAL A 47 -17.84 11.20 4.05
CA VAL A 47 -17.90 9.86 3.47
C VAL A 47 -19.28 9.63 2.87
N GLN A 48 -19.34 9.12 1.65
CA GLN A 48 -20.55 8.76 0.92
C GLN A 48 -20.50 7.30 0.48
N LEU A 49 -21.65 6.79 0.02
CA LEU A 49 -21.72 5.48 -0.61
C LEU A 49 -20.69 5.37 -1.76
N GLY A 50 -19.93 4.29 -1.77
CA GLY A 50 -18.87 4.01 -2.73
C GLY A 50 -17.48 4.53 -2.39
N ASP A 51 -17.34 5.30 -1.31
CA ASP A 51 -16.03 5.79 -0.89
C ASP A 51 -15.16 4.69 -0.27
N PHE A 52 -13.85 4.84 -0.45
CA PHE A 52 -12.86 4.15 0.35
C PHE A 52 -12.39 5.07 1.46
N LEU A 53 -12.12 4.51 2.64
CA LEU A 53 -11.72 5.30 3.80
C LEU A 53 -10.71 4.55 4.66
N LYS A 54 -10.00 5.31 5.48
CA LYS A 54 -9.14 4.81 6.55
C LYS A 54 -9.68 5.25 7.88
N CYS A 55 -9.60 4.38 8.87
CA CYS A 55 -10.01 4.67 10.24
C CYS A 55 -9.21 3.83 11.23
N ARG A 56 -9.29 4.18 12.51
CA ARG A 56 -8.83 3.33 13.61
C ARG A 56 -10.02 2.75 14.35
N THR A 57 -9.77 1.69 15.10
CA THR A 57 -10.75 1.16 16.04
C THR A 57 -10.20 1.19 17.45
N ASN A 58 -11.01 1.64 18.42
CA ASN A 58 -10.63 1.58 19.82
C ASN A 58 -10.89 0.17 20.39
N ARG A 59 -10.57 -0.04 21.67
CA ARG A 59 -10.85 -1.31 22.37
C ARG A 59 -12.33 -1.70 22.40
N ALA A 60 -13.25 -0.73 22.29
CA ALA A 60 -14.69 -0.94 22.22
C ALA A 60 -15.19 -1.22 20.79
N ARG A 61 -14.28 -1.33 19.81
CA ARG A 61 -14.56 -1.51 18.37
C ARG A 61 -15.27 -0.32 17.71
N GLU A 62 -15.20 0.86 18.32
CA GLU A 62 -15.75 2.08 17.74
C GLU A 62 -14.75 2.66 16.73
N LEU A 63 -15.27 3.13 15.60
CA LEU A 63 -14.45 3.73 14.55
C LEU A 63 -14.17 5.19 14.85
N TYR A 64 -12.90 5.60 14.72
CA TYR A 64 -12.46 6.99 14.87
C TYR A 64 -11.34 7.32 13.88
N GLU A 65 -10.95 8.60 13.78
CA GLU A 65 -9.98 9.08 12.77
C GLU A 65 -10.38 8.68 11.33
N ILE A 66 -11.69 8.72 11.03
CA ILE A 66 -12.25 8.36 9.73
C ILE A 66 -11.84 9.43 8.71
N SER A 67 -11.23 8.99 7.60
CA SER A 67 -10.80 9.85 6.51
C SER A 67 -10.97 9.16 5.16
N GLN A 68 -11.57 9.84 4.18
CA GLN A 68 -11.66 9.34 2.81
C GLN A 68 -10.26 9.14 2.22
N THR A 69 -10.08 8.08 1.44
CA THR A 69 -8.84 7.80 0.71
C THR A 69 -9.21 7.37 -0.70
N LYS A 70 -8.32 7.64 -1.66
CA LYS A 70 -8.40 7.01 -2.97
C LYS A 70 -7.70 5.65 -2.93
N HIS A 71 -8.12 4.76 -3.82
CA HIS A 71 -7.41 3.53 -4.10
C HIS A 71 -6.51 3.70 -5.33
N THR A 72 -5.35 3.04 -5.35
CA THR A 72 -4.30 3.21 -6.39
C THR A 72 -4.34 2.19 -7.52
N ALA A 73 -5.25 1.22 -7.48
CA ALA A 73 -5.30 0.11 -8.45
C ALA A 73 -6.27 0.32 -9.64
N ASP A 74 -6.45 1.56 -10.09
CA ASP A 74 -7.24 1.84 -11.30
C ASP A 74 -8.67 1.23 -11.27
N ILE A 75 -9.25 1.17 -10.07
CA ILE A 75 -10.64 0.77 -9.85
C ILE A 75 -11.51 2.01 -9.73
N SER A 76 -12.76 1.89 -10.16
CA SER A 76 -13.77 2.92 -9.97
C SER A 76 -14.97 2.35 -9.23
N THR A 77 -15.76 3.22 -8.63
CA THR A 77 -17.01 2.82 -7.98
C THR A 77 -18.17 3.54 -8.67
N VAL A 78 -19.17 2.77 -9.06
CA VAL A 78 -20.43 3.25 -9.64
C VAL A 78 -21.53 3.02 -8.62
N ILE A 79 -22.41 4.00 -8.47
CA ILE A 79 -23.58 3.88 -7.60
C ILE A 79 -24.78 3.51 -8.46
N ASN A 80 -25.39 2.36 -8.15
CA ASN A 80 -26.62 1.91 -8.80
C ASN A 80 -27.74 1.84 -7.78
N GLY A 81 -28.58 2.88 -7.75
CA GLY A 81 -29.60 3.05 -6.73
C GLY A 81 -28.95 3.21 -5.35
N ASP A 82 -29.14 2.22 -4.50
CA ASP A 82 -28.64 2.19 -3.12
C ASP A 82 -27.47 1.22 -2.92
N GLU A 83 -26.86 0.77 -4.03
CA GLU A 83 -25.74 -0.17 -4.03
C GLU A 83 -24.46 0.50 -4.57
N ALA A 84 -23.34 0.28 -3.88
CA ALA A 84 -22.01 0.62 -4.38
C ALA A 84 -21.40 -0.56 -5.13
N ILE A 85 -21.01 -0.34 -6.38
CA ILE A 85 -20.48 -1.35 -7.29
C ILE A 85 -19.06 -0.98 -7.68
N VAL A 86 -18.10 -1.87 -7.45
CA VAL A 86 -16.70 -1.67 -7.88
C VAL A 86 -16.54 -2.23 -9.29
N VAL A 87 -16.06 -1.39 -10.20
CA VAL A 87 -15.85 -1.72 -11.62
C VAL A 87 -14.37 -1.73 -11.96
N ASN A 88 -14.03 -2.37 -13.09
CA ASN A 88 -12.67 -2.51 -13.62
C ASN A 88 -11.71 -3.27 -12.68
N LEU A 89 -12.23 -4.17 -11.85
CA LEU A 89 -11.40 -4.95 -10.94
C LEU A 89 -10.71 -6.09 -11.70
N LYS A 90 -9.39 -6.00 -11.82
CA LYS A 90 -8.56 -7.06 -12.41
C LYS A 90 -8.39 -8.20 -11.41
N VAL A 91 -8.82 -9.40 -11.78
CA VAL A 91 -8.83 -10.60 -10.92
C VAL A 91 -8.30 -11.86 -11.63
N ASN A 92 -7.84 -12.83 -10.85
CA ASN A 92 -7.59 -14.19 -11.34
C ASN A 92 -8.69 -15.12 -10.83
N LEU A 93 -9.31 -15.89 -11.74
CA LEU A 93 -10.27 -16.94 -11.38
C LEU A 93 -9.55 -18.25 -11.08
N ILE A 94 -9.85 -18.81 -9.91
CA ILE A 94 -9.38 -20.13 -9.50
C ILE A 94 -10.57 -21.04 -9.19
N SER A 95 -10.31 -22.36 -9.20
CA SER A 95 -11.23 -23.36 -8.68
C SER A 95 -10.64 -23.94 -7.39
N GLN A 96 -11.40 -23.89 -6.31
CA GLN A 96 -11.03 -24.45 -5.01
C GLN A 96 -12.17 -25.33 -4.52
N ASN A 97 -11.94 -26.64 -4.43
CA ASN A 97 -12.97 -27.63 -4.05
C ASN A 97 -14.28 -27.51 -4.86
N GLY A 98 -14.17 -27.25 -6.17
CA GLY A 98 -15.31 -27.05 -7.07
C GLY A 98 -15.96 -25.66 -6.99
N LEU A 99 -15.54 -24.81 -6.04
CA LEU A 99 -15.99 -23.43 -5.91
C LEU A 99 -15.13 -22.51 -6.78
N LEU A 100 -15.78 -21.75 -7.66
CA LEU A 100 -15.12 -20.74 -8.49
C LEU A 100 -15.02 -19.41 -7.73
N LEU A 101 -13.79 -18.94 -7.53
CA LEU A 101 -13.46 -17.74 -6.76
C LEU A 101 -12.49 -16.85 -7.53
N PHE A 102 -12.83 -15.57 -7.63
CA PHE A 102 -11.93 -14.54 -8.12
C PHE A 102 -11.07 -14.03 -6.97
N GLN A 103 -9.76 -13.96 -7.20
CA GLN A 103 -8.78 -13.48 -6.23
C GLN A 103 -8.11 -12.19 -6.71
N CYS A 104 -7.94 -11.25 -5.79
CA CYS A 104 -7.14 -10.05 -6.02
C CYS A 104 -6.44 -9.55 -4.74
N PRO A 105 -5.44 -8.67 -4.88
CA PRO A 105 -4.74 -8.09 -3.73
C PRO A 105 -5.59 -7.15 -2.87
N LEU A 106 -6.79 -6.74 -3.29
CA LEU A 106 -7.55 -5.67 -2.62
C LEU A 106 -8.72 -6.18 -1.79
N PHE A 107 -9.46 -7.13 -2.33
CA PHE A 107 -10.61 -7.74 -1.69
C PHE A 107 -10.26 -9.17 -1.27
N ASP A 108 -11.04 -9.73 -0.35
CA ASP A 108 -11.09 -11.16 -0.12
C ASP A 108 -11.66 -11.87 -1.37
N ASP A 109 -11.72 -13.19 -1.34
CA ASP A 109 -12.25 -13.99 -2.44
C ASP A 109 -13.67 -13.55 -2.83
N ILE A 110 -13.86 -13.38 -4.13
CA ILE A 110 -15.11 -12.90 -4.72
C ILE A 110 -15.78 -14.08 -5.43
N ARG A 111 -17.06 -14.33 -5.13
CA ARG A 111 -17.80 -15.46 -5.71
C ARG A 111 -18.02 -15.26 -7.21
N CYS A 112 -17.64 -16.26 -8.01
CA CYS A 112 -17.99 -16.38 -9.43
C CYS A 112 -19.15 -17.37 -9.62
N TRP A 113 -20.36 -16.87 -9.91
CA TRP A 113 -21.52 -17.75 -10.11
C TRP A 113 -21.50 -18.57 -11.41
N PRO A 114 -21.13 -17.99 -12.57
CA PRO A 114 -21.08 -18.74 -13.82
C PRO A 114 -19.95 -19.78 -13.82
N VAL A 115 -20.19 -20.90 -14.49
CA VAL A 115 -19.16 -21.91 -14.75
C VAL A 115 -18.37 -21.49 -15.98
N ILE A 116 -17.19 -20.93 -15.75
CA ILE A 116 -16.29 -20.42 -16.79
C ILE A 116 -14.86 -20.93 -16.56
N GLN A 117 -14.02 -20.85 -17.58
CA GLN A 117 -12.64 -21.32 -17.51
C GLN A 117 -11.82 -20.50 -16.52
N THR A 118 -10.89 -21.13 -15.79
CA THR A 118 -9.95 -20.41 -14.93
C THR A 118 -9.03 -19.52 -15.77
N GLY A 119 -8.63 -18.37 -15.23
CA GLY A 119 -7.87 -17.39 -15.99
C GLY A 119 -7.96 -15.96 -15.47
N ARG A 120 -7.63 -15.00 -16.33
CA ARG A 120 -7.61 -13.57 -16.01
C ARG A 120 -8.87 -12.88 -16.51
N TYR A 121 -9.46 -12.08 -15.64
CA TYR A 121 -10.71 -11.38 -15.90
C TYR A 121 -10.66 -9.96 -15.38
N VAL A 122 -11.46 -9.11 -16.01
CA VAL A 122 -11.88 -7.83 -15.45
C VAL A 122 -13.33 -8.02 -15.02
N ILE A 123 -13.62 -7.75 -13.76
CA ILE A 123 -14.95 -7.95 -13.20
C ILE A 123 -15.54 -6.66 -12.64
N THR A 124 -16.85 -6.68 -12.58
CA THR A 124 -17.65 -5.78 -11.75
C THR A 124 -18.10 -6.57 -10.52
N MET A 125 -17.93 -6.02 -9.32
CA MET A 125 -18.28 -6.71 -8.07
C MET A 125 -19.12 -5.85 -7.12
N ARG A 126 -19.83 -6.52 -6.22
CA ARG A 126 -20.59 -5.89 -5.13
C ARG A 126 -20.47 -6.70 -3.83
N LEU A 127 -20.74 -6.06 -2.70
CA LEU A 127 -20.88 -6.70 -1.38
C LEU A 127 -22.09 -7.64 -1.38
N LEU A 128 -22.08 -8.81 -0.74
CA LEU A 128 -23.25 -9.70 -0.51
C LEU A 128 -24.24 -9.16 0.55
N ASN A 129 -25.56 -9.40 0.44
CA ASN A 129 -26.54 -9.03 1.49
C ASN A 129 -26.07 -9.57 2.85
N THR A 130 -25.75 -10.85 2.87
CA THR A 130 -25.22 -11.58 4.02
C THR A 130 -23.97 -12.32 3.58
N SER A 131 -22.91 -12.27 4.39
CA SER A 131 -21.73 -13.11 4.19
C SER A 131 -22.14 -14.58 4.15
N ARG A 132 -21.54 -15.38 3.27
CA ARG A 132 -21.92 -16.79 3.09
C ARG A 132 -20.71 -17.68 3.28
N GLU A 133 -20.83 -18.69 4.14
CA GLU A 133 -19.88 -19.80 4.17
C GLU A 133 -20.15 -20.69 2.96
N MET A 134 -19.18 -20.78 2.06
CA MET A 134 -19.34 -21.52 0.80
C MET A 134 -18.76 -22.93 0.87
N ILE A 135 -17.68 -23.09 1.64
CA ILE A 135 -17.07 -24.35 2.06
C ILE A 135 -16.62 -24.16 3.53
N PRO A 136 -16.43 -25.24 4.30
CA PRO A 136 -16.07 -25.14 5.72
C PRO A 136 -14.90 -24.20 5.97
N GLY A 137 -15.11 -23.18 6.80
CA GLY A 137 -14.12 -22.15 7.17
C GLY A 137 -13.91 -21.04 6.14
N LYS A 138 -14.57 -21.08 4.97
CA LYS A 138 -14.44 -20.06 3.92
C LYS A 138 -15.71 -19.23 3.78
N ILE A 139 -15.69 -18.07 4.40
CA ILE A 139 -16.75 -17.07 4.31
C ILE A 139 -16.44 -16.14 3.12
N VAL A 140 -17.41 -15.94 2.24
CA VAL A 140 -17.33 -15.04 1.10
C VAL A 140 -18.25 -13.84 1.34
N HIS A 141 -17.73 -12.66 1.05
CA HIS A 141 -18.39 -11.38 1.32
C HIS A 141 -18.78 -10.63 0.05
N PHE A 142 -18.21 -10.98 -1.10
CA PHE A 142 -18.39 -10.28 -2.36
C PHE A 142 -18.79 -11.24 -3.46
N GLU A 143 -19.49 -10.74 -4.47
CA GLU A 143 -19.84 -11.49 -5.67
C GLU A 143 -19.55 -10.68 -6.93
N ALA A 144 -19.20 -11.38 -8.01
CA ALA A 144 -19.12 -10.80 -9.33
C ALA A 144 -20.53 -10.61 -9.92
N VAL A 145 -20.75 -9.45 -10.52
CA VAL A 145 -21.99 -9.05 -11.20
C VAL A 145 -21.82 -9.11 -12.71
N ASP A 146 -20.63 -8.74 -13.20
CA ASP A 146 -20.28 -8.78 -14.62
C ASP A 146 -18.83 -9.25 -14.77
N ILE A 147 -18.55 -9.96 -15.87
CA ILE A 147 -17.30 -10.68 -16.08
C ILE A 147 -16.88 -10.51 -17.55
N ALA A 148 -15.74 -9.85 -17.77
CA ALA A 148 -15.11 -9.74 -19.07
C ALA A 148 -13.77 -10.49 -19.08
N ALA A 149 -13.58 -11.39 -20.04
CA ALA A 149 -12.30 -12.06 -20.23
C ALA A 149 -11.23 -11.02 -20.60
N GLN A 150 -10.08 -11.06 -19.92
CA GLN A 150 -8.98 -10.16 -20.25
C GLN A 150 -8.19 -10.73 -21.43
N ALA A 151 -7.95 -9.91 -22.45
CA ALA A 151 -7.10 -10.30 -23.57
C ALA A 151 -5.69 -10.68 -23.09
N PRO A 152 -5.05 -11.72 -23.65
CA PRO A 152 -3.79 -12.31 -23.14
C PRO A 152 -2.58 -11.36 -23.11
N ASN A 153 -2.70 -10.12 -23.61
CA ASN A 153 -1.61 -9.15 -23.73
C ASN A 153 -1.71 -7.94 -22.79
N GLU A 154 -2.72 -7.84 -21.93
CA GLU A 154 -2.75 -6.81 -20.89
C GLU A 154 -2.11 -7.34 -19.59
N ARG A 155 -0.89 -6.88 -19.32
CA ARG A 155 -0.16 -7.27 -18.11
C ARG A 155 -0.90 -6.74 -16.89
N PHE A 156 -1.25 -7.64 -15.97
CA PHE A 156 -1.49 -7.30 -14.58
C PHE A 156 -0.24 -6.61 -14.03
N VAL A 157 -0.33 -5.33 -13.73
CA VAL A 157 0.44 -4.79 -12.61
C VAL A 157 -0.23 -5.38 -11.37
N ASN A 158 0.25 -6.55 -10.94
CA ASN A 158 -0.09 -7.08 -9.63
C ASN A 158 0.54 -6.14 -8.61
N SER A 159 -0.12 -5.01 -8.34
CA SER A 159 0.15 -4.25 -7.14
C SER A 159 -0.25 -5.15 -5.97
N GLY A 160 0.71 -5.94 -5.49
CA GLY A 160 0.77 -6.41 -4.12
C GLY A 160 0.91 -5.19 -3.19
N GLN A 161 0.01 -4.23 -3.30
CA GLN A 161 -0.16 -3.21 -2.30
C GLN A 161 -0.86 -3.92 -1.16
N LYS A 162 -0.06 -4.25 -0.13
CA LYS A 162 -0.56 -4.24 1.24
C LYS A 162 -1.54 -3.07 1.34
N VAL A 163 -2.78 -3.38 1.69
CA VAL A 163 -3.74 -2.42 2.23
C VAL A 163 -3.17 -1.99 3.60
N GLY A 164 -2.07 -1.24 3.56
CA GLY A 164 -1.35 -0.71 4.68
C GLY A 164 -1.74 0.75 4.84
N SER A 165 -2.60 1.01 5.81
CA SER A 165 -2.40 2.08 6.79
C SER A 165 -1.82 3.40 6.27
N GLY A 166 -2.42 4.00 5.24
CA GLY A 166 -1.94 5.30 4.75
C GLY A 166 -2.36 6.46 5.66
N PHE A 167 -1.56 6.70 6.71
CA PHE A 167 -1.52 7.95 7.46
C PHE A 167 -0.50 8.90 6.82
N SER A 168 -0.97 10.06 6.38
CA SER A 168 -0.23 11.31 6.55
C SER A 168 -1.21 12.35 7.07
N THR A 169 -0.93 12.78 8.29
CA THR A 169 -1.66 13.77 9.07
C THR A 169 -1.30 15.17 8.57
N THR A 170 -2.24 15.86 7.92
CA THR A 170 -2.33 17.32 7.99
C THR A 170 -3.76 17.76 7.78
N ALA A 171 -4.43 18.10 8.88
CA ALA A 171 -5.64 18.89 8.87
C ALA A 171 -5.31 20.28 8.28
N LYS A 172 -5.93 20.63 7.15
CA LYS A 172 -6.16 22.02 6.77
C LYS A 172 -7.62 22.21 6.38
N LYS A 173 -8.23 23.13 7.11
CA LYS A 173 -9.57 23.72 7.03
C LYS A 173 -9.95 24.09 5.58
N PRO A 174 -11.20 23.89 5.12
CA PRO A 174 -11.63 24.39 3.82
C PRO A 174 -12.15 25.82 3.94
N GLU A 175 -11.61 26.73 3.13
CA GLU A 175 -12.22 28.03 2.84
C GLU A 175 -13.29 27.88 1.75
N PRO A 176 -14.41 28.61 1.82
CA PRO A 176 -15.44 28.62 0.78
C PRO A 176 -15.11 29.71 -0.25
N ILE A 177 -15.03 29.35 -1.53
CA ILE A 177 -15.04 30.32 -2.63
C ILE A 177 -16.43 30.31 -3.26
N VAL A 178 -17.14 31.40 -3.00
CA VAL A 178 -18.30 31.90 -3.72
C VAL A 178 -17.85 32.39 -5.10
N GLY A 179 -18.56 32.00 -6.16
CA GLY A 179 -18.28 32.41 -7.53
C GLY A 179 -19.41 32.08 -8.48
N THR A 180 -20.37 33.00 -8.54
CA THR A 180 -21.53 33.11 -9.43
C THR A 180 -21.20 33.07 -10.93
N GLY A 181 -22.09 32.55 -11.79
CA GLY A 181 -21.99 32.81 -13.24
C GLY A 181 -22.89 32.03 -14.21
N PHE A 182 -24.16 32.43 -14.33
CA PHE A 182 -25.02 32.52 -15.54
C PHE A 182 -25.14 31.37 -16.58
N SER A 183 -26.33 30.72 -16.56
CA SER A 183 -27.40 30.69 -17.58
C SER A 183 -27.12 30.56 -19.11
N SER A 184 -27.58 29.41 -19.64
CA SER A 184 -28.60 29.23 -20.71
C SER A 184 -28.34 29.49 -22.21
N ALA A 185 -28.67 28.44 -23.00
CA ALA A 185 -29.33 28.43 -24.33
C ALA A 185 -28.51 28.95 -25.54
N SER A 186 -28.59 28.42 -26.78
CA SER A 186 -29.41 27.40 -27.45
C SER A 186 -28.94 27.24 -28.91
N ARG A 187 -29.41 26.16 -29.57
CA ARG A 187 -29.54 25.93 -31.03
C ARG A 187 -28.26 25.76 -31.86
N THR A 188 -28.22 25.09 -33.01
CA THR A 188 -28.96 24.04 -33.75
C THR A 188 -28.19 24.01 -35.08
N GLU A 189 -27.80 22.84 -35.60
CA GLU A 189 -27.88 22.48 -37.04
C GLU A 189 -27.15 21.16 -37.33
N SER A 190 -27.87 20.29 -38.03
CA SER A 190 -27.47 19.02 -38.66
C SER A 190 -27.52 19.23 -40.21
N PRO A 191 -27.44 18.23 -41.12
CA PRO A 191 -27.05 16.81 -41.05
C PRO A 191 -26.24 16.30 -42.29
N LYS A 192 -26.05 14.96 -42.39
CA LYS A 192 -26.19 14.03 -43.57
C LYS A 192 -24.99 13.07 -43.91
N PRO A 193 -25.24 11.87 -44.51
CA PRO A 193 -25.03 10.57 -43.85
C PRO A 193 -24.33 9.47 -44.73
N ASN A 194 -24.12 8.25 -44.23
CA ASN A 194 -24.52 6.97 -44.88
C ASN A 194 -24.07 5.66 -44.18
N SER A 195 -24.89 4.63 -44.42
CA SER A 195 -24.67 3.16 -44.39
C SER A 195 -25.02 2.33 -43.13
N THR A 196 -26.30 1.99 -43.07
CA THR A 196 -26.95 0.67 -42.87
C THR A 196 -26.13 -0.56 -42.43
N VAL A 197 -26.50 -1.22 -41.32
CA VAL A 197 -26.77 -2.69 -41.22
C VAL A 197 -27.81 -2.96 -40.11
N VAL A 198 -28.67 -3.94 -40.38
CA VAL A 198 -29.93 -4.37 -39.76
C VAL A 198 -29.75 -5.27 -38.52
N GLY A 199 -30.62 -5.14 -37.50
CA GLY A 199 -30.79 -6.13 -36.42
C GLY A 199 -31.95 -5.81 -35.46
N LYS A 200 -33.02 -6.61 -35.50
CA LYS A 200 -34.35 -6.50 -34.86
C LYS A 200 -34.30 -6.49 -33.32
N GLY A 201 -35.05 -5.62 -32.62
CA GLY A 201 -36.38 -5.90 -32.02
C GLY A 201 -36.25 -6.47 -30.59
N PHE A 202 -36.67 -5.80 -29.51
CA PHE A 202 -38.05 -5.84 -29.00
C PHE A 202 -38.32 -4.75 -27.95
N GLN A 203 -39.60 -4.41 -27.86
CA GLN A 203 -40.21 -3.26 -27.19
C GLN A 203 -40.32 -3.38 -25.66
N ARG A 204 -40.24 -2.22 -25.00
CA ARG A 204 -40.67 -1.96 -23.62
C ARG A 204 -42.13 -1.50 -23.65
N PRO A 205 -42.95 -1.83 -22.64
CA PRO A 205 -44.08 -0.99 -22.27
C PRO A 205 -43.95 -0.39 -20.87
N GLN A 206 -44.69 0.71 -20.72
CA GLN A 206 -44.62 1.74 -19.71
C GLN A 206 -45.30 1.35 -18.38
N THR A 207 -44.86 2.01 -17.31
CA THR A 207 -45.56 2.15 -16.01
C THR A 207 -46.95 2.76 -16.14
N PRO A 208 -47.81 2.57 -15.12
CA PRO A 208 -48.29 3.75 -14.40
C PRO A 208 -48.42 3.60 -12.87
N LYS A 209 -48.45 4.78 -12.25
CA LYS A 209 -48.62 5.15 -10.83
C LYS A 209 -49.89 4.56 -10.19
N GLN A 210 -49.87 4.31 -8.88
CA GLN A 210 -50.78 4.95 -7.91
C GLN A 210 -50.45 4.66 -6.44
N ASN A 211 -50.77 5.66 -5.61
CA ASN A 211 -50.51 5.82 -4.18
C ASN A 211 -51.38 4.92 -3.29
N THR A 212 -50.85 4.56 -2.11
CA THR A 212 -51.61 4.63 -0.84
C THR A 212 -50.69 4.67 0.38
N LYS A 213 -50.95 5.66 1.25
CA LYS A 213 -50.42 5.89 2.61
C LYS A 213 -51.07 4.92 3.62
N VAL A 214 -50.31 4.41 4.60
CA VAL A 214 -50.67 4.21 6.04
C VAL A 214 -49.33 4.01 6.82
N VAL A 215 -48.79 4.93 7.64
CA VAL A 215 -49.06 5.33 9.05
C VAL A 215 -48.77 4.24 10.11
N GLY A 216 -47.86 4.53 11.05
CA GLY A 216 -47.71 3.89 12.39
C GLY A 216 -46.27 3.45 12.70
N SER A 217 -45.41 4.25 13.35
CA SER A 217 -45.33 4.64 14.77
C SER A 217 -44.42 3.72 15.62
N GLY A 218 -43.35 4.28 16.21
CA GLY A 218 -42.84 3.86 17.52
C GLY A 218 -41.42 3.27 17.58
N PHE A 219 -40.41 4.14 17.73
CA PHE A 219 -39.16 3.82 18.43
C PHE A 219 -39.35 4.00 19.95
N PRO A 220 -38.70 3.18 20.79
CA PRO A 220 -37.97 3.75 21.92
C PRO A 220 -36.52 3.24 22.00
N SER A 221 -35.65 4.17 22.39
CA SER A 221 -34.21 4.04 22.66
C SER A 221 -33.92 3.49 24.08
N PRO A 222 -32.65 3.16 24.41
CA PRO A 222 -32.28 2.01 25.24
C PRO A 222 -32.02 2.33 26.73
N GLN A 223 -32.16 1.31 27.59
CA GLN A 223 -31.78 1.37 29.01
C GLN A 223 -30.31 0.95 29.24
N LYS A 224 -29.61 1.82 30.00
CA LYS A 224 -28.30 1.61 30.62
C LYS A 224 -28.38 0.66 31.82
N GLN A 225 -27.37 -0.19 32.01
CA GLN A 225 -26.91 -0.70 33.33
C GLN A 225 -25.37 -0.57 33.36
N VAL A 226 -24.79 0.39 34.09
CA VAL A 226 -24.42 0.39 35.53
C VAL A 226 -23.25 -0.57 35.85
N THR A 227 -22.08 0.03 36.06
CA THR A 227 -20.86 -0.55 36.64
C THR A 227 -20.92 -0.46 38.18
N PRO A 228 -20.20 -1.32 38.91
CA PRO A 228 -19.61 -0.91 40.18
C PRO A 228 -18.08 -1.05 40.19
N ALA A 229 -17.46 -0.07 40.83
CA ALA A 229 -16.04 0.04 41.11
C ALA A 229 -15.55 -1.03 42.10
N ASN A 230 -14.28 -1.41 42.01
CA ASN A 230 -13.55 -1.83 43.19
C ASN A 230 -12.12 -1.28 43.19
N ASN A 231 -11.81 -0.58 44.28
CA ASN A 231 -10.53 0.00 44.60
C ASN A 231 -9.62 -1.08 45.19
N ASN A 232 -8.36 -1.16 44.77
CA ASN A 232 -7.32 -1.61 45.67
C ASN A 232 -6.04 -0.81 45.48
N LYS A 233 -5.67 -0.16 46.59
CA LYS A 233 -4.56 0.77 46.80
C LYS A 233 -3.48 -0.03 47.51
N VAL A 234 -2.32 -0.22 46.88
CA VAL A 234 -1.12 -0.73 47.56
C VAL A 234 0.01 0.24 47.31
N ALA A 235 0.46 0.86 48.40
CA ALA A 235 1.59 1.75 48.48
C ALA A 235 2.90 0.95 48.62
N GLY A 236 3.98 1.45 48.03
CA GLY A 236 5.33 0.92 48.20
C GLY A 236 6.37 1.94 47.77
N SER A 237 6.92 2.65 48.75
CA SER A 237 8.20 3.38 48.76
C SER A 237 9.33 2.57 48.09
N GLY A 238 10.40 3.10 47.50
CA GLY A 238 11.13 4.36 47.59
C GLY A 238 12.54 4.11 47.02
N PHE A 239 13.44 5.10 47.14
CA PHE A 239 14.89 5.10 46.85
C PHE A 239 15.37 5.65 45.49
N PRO A 240 16.52 6.37 45.48
CA PRO A 240 16.62 7.72 44.92
C PRO A 240 17.69 7.86 43.81
N LYS A 241 17.70 9.02 43.14
CA LYS A 241 18.80 9.46 42.25
C LYS A 241 20.03 9.91 43.05
N PRO A 242 21.25 9.69 42.51
CA PRO A 242 22.39 10.59 42.72
C PRO A 242 22.88 11.26 41.41
N PRO A 243 23.74 12.30 41.50
CA PRO A 243 23.82 13.40 40.55
C PRO A 243 25.01 13.37 39.55
N LYS A 244 25.01 14.38 38.67
CA LYS A 244 26.02 14.76 37.66
C LYS A 244 27.46 14.76 38.18
N LYS A 245 28.40 14.33 37.32
CA LYS A 245 29.77 14.85 37.23
C LYS A 245 30.18 15.02 35.75
N GLU A 246 30.70 16.19 35.44
CA GLU A 246 31.45 16.51 34.23
C GLU A 246 32.91 16.11 34.43
N GLU A 247 33.58 15.62 33.39
CA GLU A 247 35.04 15.66 33.29
C GLU A 247 35.45 15.89 31.83
N LYS A 248 36.18 16.99 31.62
CA LYS A 248 36.92 17.34 30.41
C LYS A 248 38.21 16.52 30.36
N ILE A 249 38.57 16.00 29.19
CA ILE A 249 39.95 15.63 28.87
C ILE A 249 40.35 16.34 27.57
N VAL A 250 41.40 17.17 27.69
CA VAL A 250 42.09 17.90 26.63
C VAL A 250 43.38 17.12 26.32
N GLY A 251 43.65 16.85 25.04
CA GLY A 251 44.90 16.27 24.55
C GLY A 251 45.52 17.15 23.46
N THR A 252 46.78 17.50 23.65
CA THR A 252 47.62 18.48 22.95
C THR A 252 48.46 17.89 21.81
N GLY A 253 48.84 18.71 20.82
CA GLY A 253 49.93 18.46 19.82
C GLY A 253 49.37 18.29 18.40
N PHE A 254 49.73 19.06 17.36
CA PHE A 254 51.06 19.47 16.92
C PHE A 254 51.04 20.86 16.23
N GLN A 255 52.16 21.58 16.35
CA GLN A 255 52.48 22.92 15.84
C GLN A 255 52.46 23.06 14.29
N PRO A 256 52.17 24.27 13.76
CA PRO A 256 52.31 24.60 12.34
C PRO A 256 53.67 25.25 12.02
N SER A 257 54.16 25.06 10.78
CA SER A 257 55.33 25.73 10.22
C SER A 257 54.96 27.06 9.53
N LYS A 258 55.80 28.08 9.76
CA LYS A 258 55.75 29.44 9.21
C LYS A 258 56.46 29.51 7.85
N LYS A 259 56.01 30.42 6.97
CA LYS A 259 56.70 31.21 5.90
C LYS A 259 55.66 31.54 4.82
N ASP A 260 55.56 32.70 4.15
CA ASP A 260 56.12 34.04 4.28
C ASP A 260 55.16 34.99 3.50
N LYS A 261 54.81 36.12 4.11
CA LYS A 261 54.70 37.49 3.55
C LYS A 261 54.25 37.69 2.08
N ASN A 262 52.97 38.05 1.87
CA ASN A 262 52.55 39.35 1.32
C ASN A 262 51.00 39.47 1.32
N SER A 263 50.51 40.64 1.77
CA SER A 263 49.33 41.42 1.32
C SER A 263 48.18 40.66 0.63
N GLU A 264 46.89 40.70 1.00
CA GLU A 264 46.04 41.68 1.67
C GLU A 264 44.84 40.98 2.37
N LYS A 265 44.31 41.67 3.37
CA LYS A 265 43.27 41.30 4.35
C LYS A 265 41.82 41.42 3.78
N PRO A 266 40.76 40.94 4.48
CA PRO A 266 40.46 39.53 4.76
C PRO A 266 38.94 39.22 4.70
N GLY A 267 38.55 37.98 4.46
CA GLY A 267 37.15 37.59 4.66
C GLY A 267 36.89 36.13 4.37
N GLN A 268 37.09 35.29 5.39
CA GLN A 268 36.79 33.85 5.39
C GLN A 268 37.85 32.95 4.73
N ILE A 269 38.87 32.63 5.51
CA ILE A 269 39.76 31.49 5.24
C ILE A 269 39.03 30.24 5.74
N VAL A 270 38.44 29.49 4.83
CA VAL A 270 38.06 28.08 5.06
C VAL A 270 39.31 27.27 4.76
N GLY A 271 39.81 26.54 5.76
CA GLY A 271 40.98 25.67 5.58
C GLY A 271 40.70 24.64 4.49
N GLU A 272 41.60 24.54 3.51
CA GLU A 272 41.59 23.55 2.42
C GLU A 272 41.65 22.08 2.91
N GLY A 273 41.70 21.83 4.22
CA GLY A 273 41.52 20.51 4.85
C GLY A 273 40.08 20.15 5.22
N PHE A 274 39.11 21.06 5.00
CA PHE A 274 37.69 20.83 5.18
C PHE A 274 36.95 20.92 3.84
N THR A 275 37.42 20.20 2.82
CA THR A 275 36.48 19.76 1.79
C THR A 275 35.57 18.73 2.44
N THR A 276 34.46 19.19 3.03
CA THR A 276 33.27 18.33 3.14
C THR A 276 33.08 17.77 1.76
N SER A 277 33.39 16.49 1.58
CA SER A 277 33.03 15.73 0.40
C SER A 277 31.53 15.85 0.29
N GLN A 278 31.06 16.87 -0.44
CA GLN A 278 29.67 16.96 -0.83
C GLN A 278 29.47 15.76 -1.73
N THR A 279 29.08 14.63 -1.12
CA THR A 279 28.79 13.42 -1.86
C THR A 279 27.71 13.81 -2.84
N LYS A 280 28.10 13.82 -4.12
CA LYS A 280 27.29 14.36 -5.20
C LYS A 280 25.92 13.70 -5.15
N GLU A 281 24.88 14.52 -5.07
CA GLU A 281 23.51 14.02 -5.17
C GLU A 281 23.25 13.63 -6.63
N GLU A 282 22.81 12.39 -6.85
CA GLU A 282 22.55 11.86 -8.18
C GLU A 282 21.09 11.45 -8.33
N LYS A 283 20.50 11.71 -9.49
CA LYS A 283 19.17 11.18 -9.82
C LYS A 283 19.32 9.69 -10.10
N GLN A 284 18.63 8.88 -9.30
CA GLN A 284 18.67 7.42 -9.38
C GLN A 284 17.28 6.85 -9.11
N ARG A 285 17.12 5.58 -9.45
CA ARG A 285 15.88 4.81 -9.36
C ARG A 285 15.97 3.83 -8.22
N ALA A 286 14.89 3.66 -7.48
CA ALA A 286 14.84 2.74 -6.35
C ALA A 286 13.51 2.02 -6.26
N VAL A 287 13.51 0.93 -5.51
CA VAL A 287 12.32 0.18 -5.10
C VAL A 287 12.26 0.10 -3.58
N VAL A 288 11.08 0.28 -3.00
CA VAL A 288 10.86 0.11 -1.55
C VAL A 288 10.85 -1.38 -1.21
N THR A 289 11.82 -1.83 -0.42
CA THR A 289 12.00 -3.25 -0.05
C THR A 289 11.45 -3.61 1.32
N SER A 290 11.42 -2.65 2.25
CA SER A 290 10.84 -2.82 3.58
C SER A 290 10.37 -1.46 4.13
N ILE A 291 9.40 -1.50 5.05
CA ILE A 291 8.85 -0.32 5.73
C ILE A 291 9.06 -0.54 7.22
N ASP A 292 9.66 0.43 7.90
CA ASP A 292 9.89 0.31 9.34
C ASP A 292 8.60 0.57 10.13
N GLU A 293 8.02 -0.48 10.69
CA GLU A 293 6.79 -0.40 11.48
C GLU A 293 6.97 0.39 12.79
N LYS A 294 8.20 0.43 13.33
CA LYS A 294 8.50 1.13 14.59
C LYS A 294 8.80 2.62 14.35
N ARG A 295 9.24 2.98 13.15
CA ARG A 295 9.62 4.35 12.76
C ARG A 295 8.82 4.79 11.53
N PRO A 296 7.59 5.32 11.74
CA PRO A 296 6.74 5.79 10.65
C PRO A 296 7.48 6.75 9.71
N GLY A 297 7.33 6.52 8.41
CA GLY A 297 7.99 7.31 7.37
C GLY A 297 9.43 6.91 7.07
N LEU A 298 9.98 5.88 7.71
CA LEU A 298 11.27 5.31 7.32
C LEU A 298 11.07 4.11 6.38
N TYR A 299 11.67 4.21 5.21
CA TYR A 299 11.61 3.22 4.14
C TYR A 299 13.01 2.67 3.87
N TYR A 300 13.12 1.34 3.79
CA TYR A 300 14.31 0.68 3.26
C TYR A 300 14.14 0.49 1.76
N LEU A 301 15.20 0.79 1.03
CA LEU A 301 15.23 0.85 -0.41
C LEU A 301 16.27 -0.10 -0.96
N TRP A 302 16.04 -0.54 -2.19
CA TRP A 302 17.11 -1.02 -3.06
C TRP A 302 17.28 -0.04 -4.21
N ASN A 303 18.47 0.55 -4.31
CA ASN A 303 18.82 1.46 -5.39
C ASN A 303 19.22 0.64 -6.62
N LEU A 304 18.44 0.77 -7.69
CA LEU A 304 18.51 -0.08 -8.88
C LEU A 304 19.72 0.26 -9.77
N ASP A 305 20.18 1.51 -9.72
CA ASP A 305 21.30 1.99 -10.54
C ASP A 305 22.65 1.66 -9.90
N SER A 306 22.80 1.97 -8.61
CA SER A 306 24.02 1.67 -7.85
C SER A 306 24.09 0.25 -7.32
N LYS A 307 22.97 -0.49 -7.29
CA LYS A 307 22.83 -1.85 -6.74
C LYS A 307 23.24 -1.92 -5.26
N THR A 308 22.78 -0.93 -4.49
CA THR A 308 23.07 -0.80 -3.06
C THR A 308 21.79 -0.66 -2.25
N GLU A 309 21.89 -0.97 -0.96
CA GLU A 309 20.82 -0.64 -0.02
C GLU A 309 20.72 0.86 0.19
N GLY A 310 19.51 1.33 0.43
CA GLY A 310 19.30 2.71 0.80
C GLY A 310 18.20 2.94 1.82
N LEU A 311 18.13 4.18 2.29
CA LEU A 311 17.13 4.65 3.22
C LEU A 311 16.42 5.88 2.65
N PHE A 312 15.12 5.97 2.90
CA PHE A 312 14.38 7.20 2.68
C PHE A 312 13.52 7.49 3.89
N LYS A 313 13.68 8.69 4.45
CA LYS A 313 12.87 9.17 5.56
C LYS A 313 11.96 10.27 5.05
N THR A 314 10.67 10.01 5.00
CA THR A 314 9.65 11.00 4.64
C THR A 314 8.34 10.72 5.35
N THR A 315 7.69 11.78 5.81
CA THR A 315 6.29 11.74 6.28
C THR A 315 5.34 12.36 5.25
N LYS A 316 5.88 12.92 4.16
CA LYS A 316 5.13 13.57 3.08
C LYS A 316 4.51 12.57 2.13
N TYR A 317 5.19 11.44 1.88
CA TYR A 317 4.75 10.42 0.95
C TYR A 317 4.56 9.09 1.68
N VAL A 318 3.41 8.45 1.45
CA VAL A 318 3.15 7.09 1.92
C VAL A 318 3.51 6.14 0.79
N LEU A 319 4.68 5.50 0.88
CA LEU A 319 5.14 4.55 -0.13
C LEU A 319 4.79 3.11 0.25
N ALA A 320 4.32 2.32 -0.71
CA ALA A 320 4.03 0.90 -0.51
C ALA A 320 5.27 0.02 -0.78
N LEU A 321 5.28 -1.19 -0.24
CA LEU A 321 6.27 -2.22 -0.62
C LEU A 321 6.20 -2.46 -2.13
N GLY A 322 7.36 -2.58 -2.78
CA GLY A 322 7.47 -2.75 -4.23
C GLY A 322 7.30 -1.46 -5.05
N HIS A 323 7.05 -0.32 -4.40
CA HIS A 323 6.92 0.96 -5.11
C HIS A 323 8.23 1.37 -5.78
N HIS A 324 8.19 1.51 -7.11
CA HIS A 324 9.31 1.99 -7.91
C HIS A 324 9.23 3.49 -8.10
N PHE A 325 10.35 4.19 -7.91
CA PHE A 325 10.38 5.64 -8.06
C PHE A 325 11.76 6.16 -8.46
N GLU A 326 11.78 7.41 -8.92
CA GLU A 326 12.99 8.22 -9.10
C GLU A 326 13.16 9.17 -7.92
N GLY A 327 14.40 9.34 -7.46
CA GLY A 327 14.77 10.26 -6.40
C GLY A 327 16.18 10.81 -6.56
N THR A 328 16.57 11.77 -5.72
CA THR A 328 17.97 12.19 -5.59
C THR A 328 18.62 11.46 -4.42
N PHE A 329 19.77 10.84 -4.67
CA PHE A 329 20.45 9.98 -3.72
C PHE A 329 21.83 10.52 -3.40
N GLN A 330 22.16 10.50 -2.11
CA GLN A 330 23.50 10.76 -1.61
C GLN A 330 24.11 9.43 -1.15
N LYS A 331 25.26 9.06 -1.71
CA LYS A 331 26.00 7.88 -1.25
C LYS A 331 26.65 8.19 0.10
N GLN A 332 26.66 7.23 1.01
CA GLN A 332 27.36 7.31 2.29
C GLN A 332 28.72 6.62 2.20
N GLU A 333 29.60 6.91 3.16
CA GLU A 333 30.94 6.32 3.25
C GLU A 333 30.88 4.78 3.42
N ASP A 334 29.83 4.26 4.04
CA ASP A 334 29.61 2.82 4.24
C ASP A 334 29.09 2.10 2.97
N GLY A 335 28.98 2.80 1.84
CA GLY A 335 28.52 2.27 0.57
C GLY A 335 27.00 2.25 0.39
N ARG A 336 26.20 2.48 1.44
CA ARG A 336 24.74 2.63 1.33
C ARG A 336 24.38 3.99 0.73
N CYS A 337 23.12 4.16 0.34
CA CYS A 337 22.63 5.44 -0.16
C CYS A 337 21.46 6.00 0.67
N VAL A 338 21.32 7.32 0.72
CA VAL A 338 20.16 7.98 1.31
C VAL A 338 19.45 8.78 0.25
N CYS A 339 18.16 8.50 0.07
CA CYS A 339 17.29 9.32 -0.75
C CYS A 339 17.02 10.63 -0.02
N LYS A 340 17.35 11.76 -0.66
CA LYS A 340 17.13 13.11 -0.16
C LYS A 340 15.80 13.66 -0.63
N GLU A 341 15.44 13.37 -1.87
CA GLU A 341 14.23 13.89 -2.50
C GLU A 341 13.54 12.82 -3.35
N TYR A 342 12.21 12.74 -3.21
CA TYR A 342 11.36 11.92 -4.08
C TYR A 342 10.94 12.73 -5.30
N LYS A 343 11.25 12.27 -6.51
CA LYS A 343 10.90 12.96 -7.77
C LYS A 343 9.57 12.50 -8.34
N GLY A 344 9.25 11.21 -8.23
CA GLY A 344 7.98 10.69 -8.74
C GLY A 344 8.00 9.18 -8.95
N PRO A 345 6.83 8.55 -9.15
CA PRO A 345 6.75 7.14 -9.49
C PRO A 345 7.35 6.91 -10.88
N ILE A 346 7.92 5.72 -11.10
CA ILE A 346 8.39 5.29 -12.42
C ILE A 346 7.70 3.98 -12.81
N THR A 347 7.74 3.66 -14.11
CA THR A 347 7.35 2.34 -14.59
C THR A 347 8.19 1.26 -13.92
N GLU A 348 7.54 0.17 -13.48
CA GLU A 348 8.21 -0.95 -12.83
C GLU A 348 9.32 -1.52 -13.72
N LEU A 349 10.55 -1.51 -13.22
CA LEU A 349 11.72 -2.08 -13.91
C LEU A 349 11.93 -3.55 -13.56
N LEU A 350 11.43 -3.96 -12.39
CA LEU A 350 11.46 -5.33 -11.89
C LEU A 350 10.04 -5.71 -11.49
N HIS A 351 9.58 -6.86 -11.96
CA HIS A 351 8.31 -7.42 -11.50
C HIS A 351 8.48 -8.05 -10.12
N GLY A 352 7.41 -8.08 -9.34
CA GLY A 352 7.44 -8.64 -8.00
C GLY A 352 6.04 -8.85 -7.43
N GLY A 353 6.01 -9.14 -6.13
CA GLY A 353 4.78 -9.25 -5.36
C GLY A 353 5.09 -9.38 -3.89
N ILE A 354 4.04 -9.54 -3.09
CA ILE A 354 4.15 -9.78 -1.65
C ILE A 354 3.81 -11.24 -1.39
N ASN A 355 4.67 -11.95 -0.66
CA ASN A 355 4.41 -13.32 -0.28
C ASN A 355 3.45 -13.40 0.92
N ASP A 356 3.04 -14.61 1.26
CA ASP A 356 2.25 -15.01 2.43
C ASP A 356 2.85 -14.56 3.78
N LYS A 357 4.16 -14.27 3.82
CA LYS A 357 4.88 -13.73 4.98
C LYS A 357 5.04 -12.21 4.93
N GLU A 358 4.27 -11.54 4.08
CA GLU A 358 4.27 -10.09 3.92
C GLU A 358 5.61 -9.46 3.46
N LYS A 359 6.48 -10.27 2.84
CA LYS A 359 7.77 -9.81 2.30
C LYS A 359 7.70 -9.60 0.81
N LEU A 360 8.44 -8.59 0.33
CA LEU A 360 8.63 -8.35 -1.09
C LEU A 360 9.47 -9.47 -1.71
N PHE A 361 8.94 -10.11 -2.76
CA PHE A 361 9.73 -10.89 -3.70
C PHE A 361 9.83 -10.12 -5.03
N LEU A 362 10.98 -10.22 -5.68
CA LEU A 362 11.20 -9.71 -7.03
C LEU A 362 11.47 -10.86 -7.99
N THR A 363 11.19 -10.65 -9.27
CA THR A 363 11.36 -11.62 -10.34
C THR A 363 12.42 -11.09 -11.31
N VAL A 364 13.51 -11.83 -11.48
CA VAL A 364 14.67 -11.38 -12.24
C VAL A 364 15.21 -12.48 -13.16
N LYS A 365 15.85 -12.08 -14.25
CA LYS A 365 16.53 -13.00 -15.17
C LYS A 365 18.00 -13.12 -14.79
N ILE A 366 18.49 -14.35 -14.63
CA ILE A 366 19.91 -14.60 -14.36
C ILE A 366 20.72 -14.33 -15.63
N THR A 367 21.80 -13.58 -15.49
CA THR A 367 22.67 -13.12 -16.59
C THR A 367 24.05 -13.76 -16.56
N LYS A 368 24.56 -14.10 -15.39
CA LYS A 368 25.79 -14.87 -15.19
C LYS A 368 25.61 -15.83 -14.03
N PHE A 369 26.39 -16.89 -14.03
CA PHE A 369 26.46 -17.88 -12.97
C PHE A 369 27.92 -18.04 -12.53
N THR A 370 28.14 -18.09 -11.23
CA THR A 370 29.42 -18.39 -10.60
C THR A 370 29.22 -19.60 -9.69
N PRO A 371 29.87 -20.74 -9.93
CA PRO A 371 29.72 -21.91 -9.07
C PRO A 371 30.28 -21.63 -7.67
N ALA A 372 29.78 -22.38 -6.68
CA ALA A 372 30.44 -22.45 -5.38
C ALA A 372 31.91 -22.87 -5.57
N GLY A 373 32.80 -22.27 -4.78
CA GLY A 373 34.24 -22.50 -4.86
C GLY A 373 34.84 -22.68 -3.48
N VAL A 374 36.17 -22.86 -3.42
CA VAL A 374 36.90 -23.08 -2.16
C VAL A 374 36.63 -21.96 -1.14
N ASN A 375 36.49 -20.72 -1.60
CA ASN A 375 36.24 -19.53 -0.77
C ASN A 375 34.76 -19.08 -0.75
N GLN A 376 33.87 -19.76 -1.48
CA GLN A 376 32.48 -19.34 -1.64
C GLN A 376 31.55 -20.54 -1.48
N LYS A 377 30.94 -20.65 -0.30
CA LYS A 377 30.11 -21.81 0.11
C LYS A 377 28.89 -22.06 -0.79
N PHE A 378 28.41 -21.02 -1.47
CA PHE A 378 27.16 -21.03 -2.21
C PHE A 378 27.41 -20.52 -3.62
N SER A 379 26.79 -21.12 -4.62
CA SER A 379 26.82 -20.58 -5.97
C SER A 379 26.08 -19.25 -6.04
N THR A 380 26.51 -18.37 -6.94
CA THR A 380 25.85 -17.08 -7.16
C THR A 380 25.41 -16.89 -8.59
N GLY A 381 24.40 -16.06 -8.76
CA GLY A 381 23.98 -15.54 -10.05
C GLY A 381 24.10 -14.03 -10.08
N THR A 382 24.14 -13.43 -11.27
CA THR A 382 23.97 -11.98 -11.41
C THR A 382 22.67 -11.64 -12.13
N ALA A 383 21.98 -10.59 -11.71
CA ALA A 383 20.80 -10.07 -12.39
C ALA A 383 20.90 -8.56 -12.64
N LYS A 384 20.24 -8.10 -13.71
CA LYS A 384 20.11 -6.67 -14.02
C LYS A 384 19.42 -5.95 -12.85
N TYR A 385 19.93 -4.79 -12.46
CA TYR A 385 19.46 -3.94 -11.33
C TYR A 385 19.62 -4.51 -9.91
N ILE A 386 19.93 -5.79 -9.76
CA ILE A 386 20.18 -6.40 -8.45
C ILE A 386 21.68 -6.60 -8.20
N GLY A 387 22.46 -6.94 -9.23
CA GLY A 387 23.83 -7.39 -9.02
C GLY A 387 23.83 -8.86 -8.61
N GLU A 388 24.52 -9.19 -7.52
CA GLU A 388 24.74 -10.57 -7.07
C GLU A 388 23.51 -11.15 -6.34
N LEU A 389 23.21 -12.40 -6.64
CA LEU A 389 22.16 -13.23 -6.04
C LEU A 389 22.80 -14.49 -5.46
N LEU A 390 22.43 -14.85 -4.24
CA LEU A 390 22.81 -16.11 -3.63
C LEU A 390 21.79 -17.19 -3.99
N GLU A 391 22.24 -18.41 -4.29
CA GLU A 391 21.35 -19.56 -4.34
C GLU A 391 20.62 -19.77 -3.01
N GLY A 392 19.47 -20.45 -3.04
CA GLY A 392 18.74 -20.79 -1.84
C GLY A 392 19.28 -22.04 -1.13
N SER A 393 18.64 -22.37 -0.01
CA SER A 393 19.04 -23.48 0.87
C SER A 393 18.46 -24.83 0.47
N THR A 394 17.51 -24.88 -0.47
CA THR A 394 16.87 -26.11 -0.96
C THR A 394 17.35 -26.48 -2.35
N ASP A 395 17.30 -27.75 -2.71
CA ASP A 395 17.75 -28.24 -4.02
C ASP A 395 17.04 -27.54 -5.20
N GLU A 396 15.75 -27.22 -5.06
CA GLU A 396 14.95 -26.49 -6.06
C GLU A 396 15.39 -25.04 -6.28
N THR A 397 16.25 -24.51 -5.42
CA THR A 397 16.77 -23.13 -5.46
C THR A 397 18.26 -23.06 -5.71
N LYS A 398 18.91 -24.21 -5.93
CA LYS A 398 20.32 -24.30 -6.29
C LYS A 398 20.55 -23.78 -7.70
N LEU A 399 21.52 -22.88 -7.83
CA LEU A 399 21.86 -22.33 -9.11
C LEU A 399 22.85 -23.24 -9.83
N THR A 400 22.66 -23.40 -11.13
CA THR A 400 23.58 -24.12 -12.01
C THR A 400 23.85 -23.28 -13.26
N ALA A 401 24.83 -23.66 -14.06
CA ALA A 401 25.10 -23.00 -15.35
C ALA A 401 23.85 -22.96 -16.27
N GLY A 402 22.98 -23.98 -16.18
CA GLY A 402 21.72 -24.04 -16.92
C GLY A 402 20.65 -23.06 -16.45
N CYS A 403 20.88 -22.32 -15.37
CA CYS A 403 19.99 -21.25 -14.91
C CYS A 403 20.24 -19.91 -15.62
N ILE A 404 21.33 -19.76 -16.38
CA ILE A 404 21.57 -18.54 -17.18
C ILE A 404 20.41 -18.36 -18.17
N GLY A 405 19.81 -17.18 -18.16
CA GLY A 405 18.64 -16.85 -18.97
C GLY A 405 17.29 -17.28 -18.38
N LYS A 406 17.28 -18.08 -17.31
CA LYS A 406 16.04 -18.40 -16.58
C LYS A 406 15.60 -17.24 -15.71
N THR A 407 14.30 -17.21 -15.44
CA THR A 407 13.70 -16.26 -14.51
C THR A 407 13.63 -16.90 -13.13
N VAL A 408 13.93 -16.12 -12.09
CA VAL A 408 13.90 -16.58 -10.70
C VAL A 408 13.14 -15.59 -9.84
N LYS A 409 12.48 -16.08 -8.78
CA LYS A 409 12.00 -15.26 -7.67
C LYS A 409 13.11 -15.11 -6.63
N ILE A 410 13.29 -13.90 -6.13
CA ILE A 410 14.29 -13.55 -5.12
C ILE A 410 13.65 -12.78 -3.98
N GLU A 411 14.21 -12.93 -2.79
CA GLU A 411 13.83 -12.18 -1.58
C GLU A 411 15.08 -11.64 -0.89
N ARG A 412 14.97 -10.48 -0.24
CA ARG A 412 16.02 -9.95 0.63
C ARG A 412 15.99 -10.70 1.96
N ARG A 413 17.06 -11.43 2.28
CA ARG A 413 17.17 -12.24 3.51
C ARG A 413 18.40 -11.86 4.31
N GLY A 414 18.27 -11.83 5.64
CA GLY A 414 19.40 -11.60 6.54
C GLY A 414 20.32 -12.82 6.54
N VAL A 415 21.62 -12.58 6.49
CA VAL A 415 22.69 -13.58 6.64
C VAL A 415 23.63 -13.05 7.72
N GLY A 416 23.60 -13.65 8.90
CA GLY A 416 24.28 -13.08 10.07
C GLY A 416 23.50 -11.94 10.74
N GLU A 417 24.20 -11.09 11.49
CA GLU A 417 23.55 -10.09 12.35
C GLU A 417 23.11 -8.82 11.63
N LYS A 418 23.87 -8.37 10.61
CA LYS A 418 23.66 -7.06 9.97
C LYS A 418 23.70 -7.10 8.44
N ASP A 419 24.06 -8.24 7.86
CA ASP A 419 24.15 -8.37 6.42
C ASP A 419 22.87 -8.96 5.86
N TYR A 420 22.49 -8.45 4.70
CA TYR A 420 21.39 -8.99 3.92
C TYR A 420 21.92 -9.39 2.55
N VAL A 421 21.33 -10.42 1.96
CA VAL A 421 21.62 -10.88 0.60
C VAL A 421 20.31 -11.02 -0.19
N TRP A 422 20.38 -10.89 -1.51
CA TRP A 422 19.28 -11.29 -2.37
C TRP A 422 19.41 -12.80 -2.58
N MET A 423 18.42 -13.56 -2.12
CA MET A 423 18.44 -15.02 -2.16
C MET A 423 17.36 -15.54 -3.10
N VAL A 424 17.70 -16.54 -3.91
CA VAL A 424 16.74 -17.24 -4.78
C VAL A 424 15.78 -18.06 -3.93
N THR A 425 14.48 -17.86 -4.17
CA THR A 425 13.40 -18.58 -3.47
C THR A 425 12.61 -19.50 -4.37
N LYS A 426 12.68 -19.30 -5.69
CA LYS A 426 12.09 -20.19 -6.69
C LYS A 426 12.74 -19.98 -8.05
N ILE A 427 13.07 -21.07 -8.74
CA ILE A 427 13.43 -21.03 -10.18
C ILE A 427 12.13 -21.23 -10.98
N LEU A 428 11.92 -20.40 -12.01
CA LEU A 428 10.69 -20.41 -12.83
C LEU A 428 10.89 -21.11 -14.17
#